data_AF-A0A6P5ZS07-F1
#
_entry.id   AF-A0A6P5ZS07-F1
#
_cell.length_a   1.000
_cell.length_b   1.000
_cell.length_c   1.000
_cell.angle_alpha   90.00
_cell.angle_beta   90.00
_cell.angle_gamma   90.00
#
_symmetry.space_group_name_H-M   'P 1'
#
loop_
_entity.id
_entity.type
_entity.pdbx_description
1 polymer ?
#
loop_
_entity_poly.entity_id
_entity_poly.type
_entity_poly.pdbx_seq_one_letter_code
_entity_poly.pdbx_strand_id
1 'polypeptide(L)'
;MLFLAFLGFLFSILGLQCLVYTVVGDACVAMDEWVQNPTAHTALDDILPCVDNATAQETLLRTKNVSYQLVNVVNGVINNVVNQNFPPSSAPLYYNQSGPRVPVLCNPFHSDLTDRQCASGEVSLYDSSEVWKNYTCQVSSSGICSKRGRLTPQFYTQMSAAVNVSYGLYRYGPFLVNLQDCTFVRDTFTDISHDYCPGLWRYSQWIYIGLVIVSAAVMLSLIFWVIYARERRHRVYTKRYDARLEGLYKGG
;
A
#
# COMPACT_ATOMS: atom_id res chain seq x y z
N MET A 1 30.93 3.30 36.19
CA MET A 1 30.52 3.47 34.78
C MET A 1 29.55 2.38 34.33
N LEU A 2 29.84 1.09 34.56
CA LEU A 2 28.96 -0.02 34.14
C LEU A 2 27.52 0.05 34.70
N PHE A 3 27.37 0.44 35.97
CA PHE A 3 26.06 0.61 36.62
C PHE A 3 25.21 1.73 35.99
N LEU A 4 25.81 2.87 35.65
CA LEU A 4 25.13 3.99 35.00
C LEU A 4 24.73 3.64 33.56
N ALA A 5 25.59 2.91 32.84
CA ALA A 5 25.28 2.42 31.50
C ALA A 5 24.10 1.43 31.51
N PHE A 6 24.07 0.52 32.50
CA PHE A 6 22.97 -0.43 32.66
C PHE A 6 21.64 0.25 33.00
N LEU A 7 21.67 1.24 33.91
CA LEU A 7 20.48 2.05 34.22
C LEU A 7 19.96 2.79 33.00
N GLY A 8 20.83 3.41 32.21
CA GLY A 8 20.44 4.09 30.97
C GLY A 8 19.78 3.16 29.97
N PHE A 9 20.38 1.98 29.73
CA PHE A 9 19.81 0.96 28.85
C PHE A 9 18.44 0.46 29.33
N LEU A 10 18.29 0.24 30.63
CA LEU A 10 17.04 -0.20 31.23
C LEU A 10 15.92 0.83 31.05
N PHE A 11 16.19 2.11 31.36
CA PHE A 11 15.22 3.19 31.19
C PHE A 11 14.80 3.35 29.72
N SER A 12 15.73 3.21 28.77
CA SER A 12 15.39 3.25 27.35
C SER A 12 14.45 2.12 26.93
N ILE A 13 14.68 0.88 27.38
CA ILE A 13 13.81 -0.24 27.01
C ILE A 13 12.45 -0.13 27.70
N LEU A 14 12.41 0.18 28.99
CA LEU A 14 11.15 0.38 29.72
C LEU A 14 10.33 1.51 29.12
N GLY A 15 10.97 2.63 28.77
CA GLY A 15 10.32 3.77 28.14
C GLY A 15 9.75 3.42 26.77
N LEU A 16 10.53 2.73 25.93
CA LEU A 16 10.07 2.29 24.60
C LEU A 16 8.89 1.32 24.72
N GLN A 17 8.95 0.33 25.61
CA GLN A 17 7.86 -0.63 25.78
C GLN A 17 6.59 0.02 26.30
N CYS A 18 6.71 1.01 27.20
CA CYS A 18 5.58 1.79 27.70
C CYS A 18 4.91 2.59 26.56
N LEU A 19 5.72 3.26 25.73
CA LEU A 19 5.20 3.98 24.56
C LEU A 19 4.47 3.04 23.60
N VAL A 20 5.06 1.88 23.28
CA VAL A 20 4.43 0.89 22.40
C VAL A 20 3.11 0.40 22.99
N TYR A 21 3.05 0.12 24.29
CA TYR A 21 1.82 -0.31 24.97
C TYR A 21 0.71 0.74 24.85
N THR A 22 1.00 2.02 25.11
CA THR A 22 0.00 3.10 25.04
C THR A 22 -0.44 3.35 23.61
N VAL A 23 0.50 3.48 22.67
CA VAL A 23 0.18 3.76 21.25
C VAL A 23 -0.66 2.64 20.64
N VAL A 24 -0.33 1.39 20.94
CA VAL A 24 -1.12 0.24 20.48
C VAL A 24 -2.52 0.27 21.08
N GLY A 25 -2.64 0.53 22.38
CA GLY A 25 -3.94 0.63 23.05
C GLY A 25 -4.82 1.72 22.44
N ASP A 26 -4.26 2.92 22.27
CA ASP A 26 -4.96 4.06 21.66
C ASP A 26 -5.36 3.77 20.21
N ALA A 27 -4.48 3.14 19.43
CA ALA A 27 -4.79 2.75 18.06
C ALA A 27 -5.92 1.71 17.98
N CYS A 28 -5.92 0.72 18.88
CA CYS A 28 -6.98 -0.28 18.95
C CYS A 28 -8.34 0.33 19.30
N VAL A 29 -8.39 1.23 20.27
CA VAL A 29 -9.63 1.94 20.63
C VAL A 29 -10.11 2.83 19.49
N ALA A 30 -9.20 3.57 18.84
CA ALA A 30 -9.54 4.42 17.71
C ALA A 30 -10.07 3.62 16.51
N MET A 31 -9.50 2.45 16.22
CA MET A 31 -10.01 1.55 15.17
C MET A 31 -11.41 1.04 15.50
N ASP A 32 -11.66 0.65 16.75
CA ASP A 32 -12.96 0.15 17.19
C ASP A 32 -14.06 1.23 17.14
N GLU A 33 -13.76 2.44 17.63
CA GLU A 33 -14.69 3.58 17.59
C GLU A 33 -15.06 3.96 16.15
N TRP A 34 -14.09 3.93 15.23
CA TRP A 34 -14.32 4.22 13.82
C TRP A 34 -15.20 3.17 13.15
N VAL A 35 -15.02 1.87 13.45
CA VAL A 35 -15.86 0.79 12.91
C VAL A 35 -17.33 0.97 13.31
N GLN A 36 -17.58 1.45 14.53
CA GLN A 36 -18.92 1.68 15.06
C GLN A 36 -19.57 2.94 14.48
N ASN A 37 -18.80 4.02 14.27
CA ASN A 37 -19.30 5.32 13.81
C ASN A 37 -18.48 5.91 12.64
N PRO A 38 -18.50 5.28 11.45
CA PRO A 38 -17.62 5.64 10.34
C PRO A 38 -17.94 7.00 9.70
N THR A 39 -19.17 7.51 9.86
CA THR A 39 -19.64 8.79 9.29
C THR A 39 -19.74 9.91 10.33
N ALA A 40 -19.39 9.64 11.59
CA ALA A 40 -19.19 10.69 12.56
C ALA A 40 -17.80 11.29 12.32
N HIS A 41 -17.64 12.61 12.46
CA HIS A 41 -16.35 13.29 12.38
C HIS A 41 -15.36 12.69 13.40
N THR A 42 -14.66 11.64 12.96
CA THR A 42 -13.66 10.91 13.72
C THR A 42 -12.30 11.30 13.17
N ALA A 43 -11.22 11.07 13.93
CA ALA A 43 -9.86 11.37 13.49
C ALA A 43 -9.44 10.64 12.20
N LEU A 44 -10.20 9.61 11.78
CA LEU A 44 -9.91 8.79 10.62
C LEU A 44 -10.87 9.02 9.43
N ASP A 45 -12.04 9.63 9.62
CA ASP A 45 -12.99 9.97 8.54
C ASP A 45 -12.36 10.94 7.52
N ASP A 46 -11.53 11.90 7.97
CA ASP A 46 -10.79 12.82 7.09
C ASP A 46 -9.74 12.12 6.19
N ILE A 47 -9.29 10.92 6.57
CA ILE A 47 -8.28 10.14 5.83
C ILE A 47 -8.95 9.06 4.97
N LEU A 48 -10.07 8.49 5.44
CA LEU A 48 -10.82 7.40 4.83
C LEU A 48 -12.30 7.77 4.73
N PRO A 49 -12.69 8.71 3.83
CA PRO A 49 -14.07 9.14 3.71
C PRO A 49 -14.91 7.98 3.16
N CYS A 50 -15.76 7.43 4.02
CA CYS A 50 -16.71 6.39 3.65
C CYS A 50 -17.87 7.00 2.88
N VAL A 51 -18.21 6.37 1.77
CA VAL A 51 -19.40 6.73 1.01
C VAL A 51 -20.45 5.63 1.22
N ASP A 52 -21.72 5.99 1.24
CA ASP A 52 -22.79 4.99 1.36
C ASP A 52 -22.80 4.03 0.16
N ASN A 53 -23.27 2.81 0.40
CA ASN A 53 -23.33 1.76 -0.62
C ASN A 53 -24.12 2.20 -1.87
N ALA A 54 -25.17 3.01 -1.73
CA ALA A 54 -25.96 3.43 -2.90
C ALA A 54 -25.13 4.35 -3.81
N THR A 55 -24.42 5.32 -3.25
CA THR A 55 -23.50 6.19 -4.01
C THR A 55 -22.29 5.42 -4.54
N ALA A 56 -21.80 4.40 -3.83
CA ALA A 56 -20.73 3.52 -4.31
C ALA A 56 -21.20 2.69 -5.53
N GLN A 57 -22.41 2.13 -5.50
CA GLN A 57 -23.02 1.44 -6.65
C GLN A 57 -23.30 2.40 -7.82
N GLU A 58 -23.76 3.63 -7.56
CA GLU A 58 -23.88 4.64 -8.61
C GLU A 58 -22.51 4.94 -9.23
N THR A 59 -21.47 5.09 -8.42
CA THR A 59 -20.10 5.29 -8.89
C THR A 59 -19.65 4.15 -9.80
N LEU A 60 -19.92 2.89 -9.42
CA LEU A 60 -19.63 1.73 -10.26
C LEU A 60 -20.35 1.79 -11.61
N LEU A 61 -21.65 2.12 -11.61
CA LEU A 61 -22.44 2.27 -12.84
C LEU A 61 -21.88 3.39 -13.73
N ARG A 62 -21.47 4.52 -13.15
CA ARG A 62 -20.82 5.61 -13.89
C ARG A 62 -19.50 5.17 -14.48
N THR A 63 -18.68 4.43 -13.73
CA THR A 63 -17.42 3.87 -14.22
C THR A 63 -17.64 2.90 -15.38
N LYS A 64 -18.62 1.99 -15.28
CA LYS A 64 -19.00 1.08 -16.38
C LYS A 64 -19.44 1.87 -17.62
N ASN A 65 -20.26 2.90 -17.44
CA ASN A 65 -20.72 3.74 -18.54
C ASN A 65 -19.57 4.52 -19.21
N VAL A 66 -18.63 5.07 -18.44
CA VAL A 66 -17.44 5.73 -19.00
C VAL A 66 -16.59 4.75 -19.80
N SER A 67 -16.34 3.55 -19.28
CA SER A 67 -15.63 2.50 -20.02
C SER A 67 -16.36 2.11 -21.31
N TYR A 68 -17.68 1.94 -21.25
CA TYR A 68 -18.52 1.65 -22.41
C TYR A 68 -18.40 2.73 -23.49
N GLN A 69 -18.53 4.00 -23.10
CA GLN A 69 -18.43 5.14 -24.01
C GLN A 69 -17.04 5.27 -24.61
N LEU A 70 -15.98 5.09 -23.81
CA LEU A 70 -14.60 5.21 -24.28
C LEU A 70 -14.27 4.16 -25.33
N VAL A 71 -14.71 2.91 -25.14
CA VAL A 71 -14.58 1.86 -26.16
C VAL A 71 -15.33 2.22 -27.44
N ASN A 72 -16.55 2.79 -27.32
CA ASN A 72 -17.32 3.20 -28.49
C ASN A 72 -16.66 4.35 -29.26
N VAL A 73 -16.03 5.30 -28.57
CA VAL A 73 -15.24 6.37 -29.21
C VAL A 73 -14.07 5.77 -30.00
N VAL A 74 -13.32 4.83 -29.40
CA VAL A 74 -12.21 4.16 -30.08
C VAL A 74 -12.71 3.38 -31.30
N ASN A 75 -13.80 2.63 -31.17
CA ASN A 75 -14.41 1.90 -32.29
C ASN A 75 -14.96 2.83 -33.37
N GLY A 76 -15.48 4.00 -32.99
CA GLY A 76 -15.89 5.04 -33.91
C GLY A 76 -14.72 5.55 -34.75
N VAL A 77 -13.57 5.80 -34.13
CA VAL A 77 -12.33 6.17 -34.84
C VAL A 77 -11.85 5.04 -35.74
N ILE A 78 -11.84 3.79 -35.26
CA ILE A 78 -11.43 2.62 -36.06
C ILE A 78 -12.30 2.51 -37.31
N ASN A 79 -13.63 2.52 -37.15
CA ASN A 79 -14.54 2.26 -38.27
C ASN A 79 -14.71 3.45 -39.21
N ASN A 80 -14.69 4.69 -38.70
CA ASN A 80 -14.99 5.88 -39.51
C ASN A 80 -13.75 6.64 -39.98
N VAL A 81 -12.58 6.39 -39.38
CA VAL A 81 -11.34 7.10 -39.74
C VAL A 81 -10.26 6.15 -40.23
N VAL A 82 -9.96 5.09 -39.46
CA VAL A 82 -8.84 4.19 -39.74
C VAL A 82 -9.17 3.18 -40.84
N ASN A 83 -10.39 2.64 -40.84
CA ASN A 83 -10.84 1.63 -41.78
C ASN A 83 -11.55 2.22 -43.03
N GLN A 84 -11.80 3.52 -43.07
CA GLN A 84 -12.40 4.19 -44.23
C GLN A 84 -11.36 4.53 -45.28
N ASN A 85 -11.74 4.36 -46.55
CA ASN A 85 -10.93 4.77 -47.68
C ASN A 85 -11.37 6.17 -48.12
N PHE A 86 -10.65 7.18 -47.67
CA PHE A 86 -10.91 8.57 -48.03
C PHE A 86 -10.41 8.90 -49.45
N PRO A 87 -11.04 9.84 -50.17
CA PRO A 87 -10.54 10.33 -51.47
C PRO A 87 -9.37 11.31 -51.30
N PRO A 88 -8.56 11.55 -52.35
CA PRO A 88 -7.42 12.48 -52.31
C PRO A 88 -7.77 13.91 -51.84
N SER A 89 -9.01 14.34 -52.07
CA SER A 89 -9.51 15.66 -51.73
C SER A 89 -9.75 15.89 -50.23
N SER A 90 -9.78 14.85 -49.40
CA SER A 90 -10.03 14.97 -47.94
C SER A 90 -8.74 14.87 -47.12
N ALA A 91 -7.64 15.44 -47.61
CA ALA A 91 -6.43 15.63 -46.82
C ALA A 91 -6.76 16.48 -45.56
N PRO A 92 -6.25 16.13 -44.37
CA PRO A 92 -5.19 15.16 -44.09
C PRO A 92 -5.65 13.72 -43.84
N LEU A 93 -6.96 13.42 -43.93
CA LEU A 93 -7.51 12.07 -43.70
C LEU A 93 -7.25 11.09 -44.86
N TYR A 94 -6.80 11.60 -46.00
CA TYR A 94 -6.37 10.79 -47.14
C TYR A 94 -4.98 10.20 -46.95
N TYR A 95 -4.86 8.88 -47.05
CA TYR A 95 -3.58 8.16 -47.10
C TYR A 95 -3.69 6.90 -47.97
N ASN A 96 -2.57 6.44 -48.54
CA ASN A 96 -2.53 5.29 -49.45
C ASN A 96 -2.61 3.97 -48.65
N GLN A 97 -3.84 3.55 -48.34
CA GLN A 97 -4.11 2.42 -47.44
C GLN A 97 -3.95 1.05 -48.11
N SER A 98 -2.72 0.52 -48.13
CA SER A 98 -2.46 -0.88 -48.56
C SER A 98 -2.50 -1.91 -47.40
N GLY A 99 -2.80 -1.46 -46.17
CA GLY A 99 -2.83 -2.30 -44.97
C GLY A 99 -4.15 -3.05 -44.75
N PRO A 100 -4.14 -4.20 -44.03
CA PRO A 100 -5.36 -4.87 -43.57
C PRO A 100 -6.16 -3.97 -42.61
N ARG A 101 -7.47 -4.21 -42.52
CA ARG A 101 -8.36 -3.47 -41.60
C ARG A 101 -7.96 -3.72 -40.16
N VAL A 102 -7.95 -2.64 -39.37
CA VAL A 102 -7.67 -2.72 -37.93
C VAL A 102 -8.90 -3.33 -37.25
N PRO A 103 -8.73 -4.39 -36.44
CA PRO A 103 -9.84 -5.00 -35.73
C PRO A 103 -10.36 -4.06 -34.63
N VAL A 104 -11.67 -4.10 -34.42
CA VAL A 104 -12.36 -3.27 -33.42
C VAL A 104 -12.06 -3.77 -32.01
N LEU A 105 -12.14 -2.86 -31.04
CA LEU A 105 -12.02 -3.16 -29.63
C LEU A 105 -13.32 -3.80 -29.13
N CYS A 106 -13.19 -4.87 -28.35
CA CYS A 106 -14.31 -5.45 -27.64
C CYS A 106 -14.79 -4.50 -26.54
N ASN A 107 -16.09 -4.23 -26.55
CA ASN A 107 -16.75 -3.57 -25.43
C ASN A 107 -17.15 -4.62 -24.39
N PRO A 108 -16.62 -4.55 -23.16
CA PRO A 108 -16.99 -5.51 -22.11
C PRO A 108 -18.43 -5.35 -21.63
N PHE A 109 -19.13 -4.29 -22.04
CA PHE A 109 -20.50 -4.00 -21.61
C PHE A 109 -21.46 -3.86 -22.80
N HIS A 110 -22.71 -4.25 -22.55
CA HIS A 110 -23.86 -3.88 -23.39
C HIS A 110 -24.30 -2.43 -23.12
N SER A 111 -25.22 -1.89 -23.93
CA SER A 111 -25.73 -0.51 -23.77
C SER A 111 -26.51 -0.27 -22.47
N ASP A 112 -27.01 -1.34 -21.87
CA ASP A 112 -27.64 -1.40 -20.53
C ASP A 112 -26.63 -1.67 -19.41
N LEU A 113 -25.32 -1.64 -19.71
CA LEU A 113 -24.19 -1.81 -18.78
C LEU A 113 -24.05 -3.23 -18.19
N THR A 114 -24.77 -4.22 -18.71
CA THR A 114 -24.55 -5.62 -18.35
C THR A 114 -23.27 -6.14 -19.00
N ASP A 115 -22.65 -7.13 -18.37
CA ASP A 115 -21.41 -7.72 -18.88
C ASP A 115 -21.67 -8.44 -20.21
N ARG A 116 -20.73 -8.28 -21.15
CA ARG A 116 -20.80 -8.78 -22.52
C ARG A 116 -19.60 -9.65 -22.84
N GLN A 117 -19.83 -10.77 -23.51
CA GLN A 117 -18.77 -11.55 -24.14
C GLN A 117 -18.40 -10.97 -25.52
N CYS A 118 -17.09 -10.91 -25.80
CA CYS A 118 -16.56 -10.40 -27.06
C CYS A 118 -16.94 -11.33 -28.22
N ALA A 119 -17.32 -10.73 -29.35
CA ALA A 119 -17.59 -11.46 -30.57
C ALA A 119 -16.29 -11.88 -31.28
N SER A 120 -16.38 -12.87 -32.17
CA SER A 120 -15.23 -13.29 -32.97
C SER A 120 -14.75 -12.15 -33.87
N GLY A 121 -13.45 -11.83 -33.80
CA GLY A 121 -12.82 -10.73 -34.54
C GLY A 121 -12.72 -9.41 -33.77
N GLU A 122 -13.30 -9.31 -32.58
CA GLU A 122 -13.05 -8.21 -31.64
C GLU A 122 -11.79 -8.49 -30.82
N VAL A 123 -11.04 -7.45 -30.47
CA VAL A 123 -9.83 -7.57 -29.64
C VAL A 123 -10.14 -7.20 -28.20
N SER A 124 -9.63 -7.98 -27.24
CA SER A 124 -9.78 -7.70 -25.81
C SER A 124 -9.07 -6.38 -25.42
N LEU A 125 -9.50 -5.78 -24.29
CA LEU A 125 -8.80 -4.63 -23.70
C LEU A 125 -7.35 -4.93 -23.30
N TYR A 126 -7.02 -6.21 -23.09
CA TYR A 126 -5.70 -6.65 -22.65
C TYR A 126 -4.71 -6.76 -23.82
N ASP A 127 -5.16 -7.34 -24.93
CA ASP A 127 -4.31 -7.64 -26.10
C ASP A 127 -4.28 -6.49 -27.13
N SER A 128 -5.19 -5.52 -27.03
CA SER A 128 -5.42 -4.50 -28.08
C SER A 128 -4.17 -3.73 -28.47
N SER A 129 -3.35 -3.33 -27.50
CA SER A 129 -2.15 -2.54 -27.75
C SER A 129 -1.12 -3.34 -28.56
N GLU A 130 -0.96 -4.62 -28.27
CA GLU A 130 -0.04 -5.49 -29.01
C GLU A 130 -0.58 -5.82 -30.40
N VAL A 131 -1.87 -6.13 -30.50
CA VAL A 131 -2.51 -6.42 -31.80
C VAL A 131 -2.45 -5.21 -32.73
N TRP A 132 -2.81 -4.01 -32.25
CA TRP A 132 -2.82 -2.80 -33.08
C TRP A 132 -1.43 -2.32 -33.50
N LYS A 133 -0.39 -2.66 -32.74
CA LYS A 133 1.00 -2.33 -33.11
C LYS A 133 1.36 -2.89 -34.49
N ASN A 134 0.84 -4.07 -34.85
CA ASN A 134 1.06 -4.71 -36.15
C ASN A 134 0.37 -4.00 -37.33
N TYR A 135 -0.52 -3.04 -37.05
CA TYR A 135 -1.22 -2.25 -38.06
C TYR A 135 -0.65 -0.83 -38.21
N THR A 136 0.40 -0.51 -37.45
CA THR A 136 1.05 0.80 -37.49
C THR A 136 1.87 1.00 -38.77
N CYS A 137 1.79 2.20 -39.32
CA CYS A 137 2.55 2.60 -40.50
C CYS A 137 3.70 3.56 -40.13
N GLN A 138 4.72 3.64 -40.98
CA GLN A 138 5.68 4.73 -40.93
C GLN A 138 5.10 5.96 -41.64
N VAL A 139 5.20 7.14 -41.03
CA VAL A 139 4.64 8.39 -41.57
C VAL A 139 5.66 9.20 -42.36
N SER A 140 5.21 9.90 -43.40
CA SER A 140 5.96 10.92 -44.14
C SER A 140 6.06 12.22 -43.35
N SER A 141 6.82 13.20 -43.86
CA SER A 141 6.86 14.57 -43.33
C SER A 141 5.49 15.28 -43.30
N SER A 142 4.53 14.81 -44.10
CA SER A 142 3.15 15.31 -44.13
C SER A 142 2.20 14.58 -43.17
N GLY A 143 2.69 13.64 -42.35
CA GLY A 143 1.87 12.89 -41.38
C GLY A 143 1.05 11.75 -41.99
N ILE A 144 1.30 11.40 -43.25
CA ILE A 144 0.57 10.39 -44.03
C ILE A 144 1.33 9.06 -43.96
N CYS A 145 0.62 7.93 -43.88
CA CYS A 145 1.25 6.60 -43.94
C CYS A 145 2.00 6.38 -45.27
N SER A 146 3.31 6.16 -45.20
CA SER A 146 4.20 5.87 -46.34
C SER A 146 4.38 4.36 -46.60
N LYS A 147 4.15 3.52 -45.59
CA LYS A 147 4.28 2.05 -45.66
C LYS A 147 2.93 1.35 -45.44
N ARG A 148 2.90 0.04 -45.72
CA ARG A 148 1.74 -0.82 -45.46
C ARG A 148 1.34 -0.73 -43.98
N GLY A 149 0.14 -0.24 -43.72
CA GLY A 149 -0.43 -0.04 -42.40
C GLY A 149 -1.61 0.93 -42.50
N ARG A 150 -2.47 0.95 -41.48
CA ARG A 150 -3.63 1.86 -41.44
C ARG A 150 -3.56 2.84 -40.27
N LEU A 151 -2.76 2.55 -39.26
CA LEU A 151 -2.69 3.33 -38.03
C LEU A 151 -1.44 4.20 -38.01
N THR A 152 -1.58 5.52 -37.89
CA THR A 152 -0.43 6.39 -37.68
C THR A 152 0.09 6.24 -36.24
N PRO A 153 1.36 6.55 -35.96
CA PRO A 153 1.88 6.52 -34.59
C PRO A 153 1.07 7.40 -33.62
N GLN A 154 0.53 8.52 -34.09
CA GLN A 154 -0.32 9.41 -33.29
C GLN A 154 -1.67 8.77 -32.92
N PHE A 155 -2.36 8.16 -33.89
CA PHE A 155 -3.61 7.45 -33.58
C PHE A 155 -3.37 6.24 -32.69
N TYR A 156 -2.27 5.50 -32.93
CA TYR A 156 -1.88 4.38 -32.08
C TYR A 156 -1.69 4.77 -30.63
N THR A 157 -0.92 5.83 -30.35
CA THR A 157 -0.67 6.27 -28.96
C THR A 157 -1.96 6.72 -28.28
N GLN A 158 -2.78 7.53 -28.96
CA GLN A 158 -4.07 7.99 -28.40
C GLN A 158 -5.04 6.83 -28.14
N MET A 159 -5.17 5.89 -29.08
CA MET A 159 -6.01 4.71 -28.90
C MET A 159 -5.49 3.82 -27.78
N SER A 160 -4.17 3.57 -27.70
CA SER A 160 -3.59 2.77 -26.61
C SER A 160 -3.79 3.40 -25.24
N ALA A 161 -3.71 4.73 -25.14
CA ALA A 161 -3.96 5.45 -23.89
C ALA A 161 -5.42 5.32 -23.46
N ALA A 162 -6.36 5.48 -24.40
CA ALA A 162 -7.79 5.27 -24.15
C ALA A 162 -8.08 3.85 -23.68
N VAL A 163 -7.49 2.83 -24.31
CA VAL A 163 -7.70 1.44 -23.88
C VAL A 163 -7.09 1.16 -22.52
N ASN A 164 -5.90 1.69 -22.22
CA ASN A 164 -5.29 1.49 -20.91
C ASN A 164 -6.15 2.08 -19.77
N VAL A 165 -6.79 3.23 -20.01
CA VAL A 165 -7.77 3.81 -19.08
C VAL A 165 -9.01 2.90 -18.98
N SER A 166 -9.60 2.47 -20.10
CA SER A 166 -10.74 1.55 -20.09
C SER A 166 -10.43 0.24 -19.36
N TYR A 167 -9.22 -0.30 -19.54
CA TYR A 167 -8.73 -1.49 -18.87
C TYR A 167 -8.61 -1.28 -17.36
N GLY A 168 -8.01 -0.17 -16.93
CA GLY A 168 -7.90 0.18 -15.52
C GLY A 168 -9.27 0.31 -14.85
N LEU A 169 -10.19 1.03 -15.48
CA LEU A 169 -11.56 1.21 -14.98
C LEU A 169 -12.34 -0.12 -14.94
N TYR A 170 -12.17 -0.99 -15.95
CA TYR A 170 -12.82 -2.31 -15.99
C TYR A 170 -12.26 -3.26 -14.93
N ARG A 171 -10.92 -3.34 -14.81
CA ARG A 171 -10.24 -4.30 -13.93
C ARG A 171 -10.28 -3.89 -12.46
N TYR A 172 -10.07 -2.61 -12.17
CA TYR A 172 -9.96 -2.11 -10.80
C TYR A 172 -11.24 -1.42 -10.31
N GLY A 173 -12.21 -1.13 -11.18
CA GLY A 173 -13.48 -0.47 -10.81
C GLY A 173 -14.19 -1.11 -9.60
N PRO A 174 -14.47 -2.42 -9.61
CA PRO A 174 -15.14 -3.09 -8.48
C PRO A 174 -14.36 -2.98 -7.16
N PHE A 175 -13.03 -3.10 -7.22
CA PHE A 175 -12.18 -2.97 -6.04
C PHE A 175 -12.17 -1.54 -5.48
N LEU A 176 -12.06 -0.53 -6.36
CA LEU A 176 -12.09 0.88 -5.95
C LEU A 176 -13.43 1.26 -5.30
N VAL A 177 -14.53 0.67 -5.77
CA VAL A 177 -15.86 0.88 -5.19
C VAL A 177 -16.00 0.22 -3.82
N ASN A 178 -15.45 -0.99 -3.64
CA ASN A 178 -15.41 -1.66 -2.32
C ASN A 178 -14.45 -0.98 -1.33
N LEU A 179 -13.49 -0.18 -1.80
CA LEU A 179 -12.71 0.71 -0.93
C LEU A 179 -13.54 1.92 -0.52
N GLN A 180 -14.37 2.43 -1.44
CA GLN A 180 -15.18 3.63 -1.25
C GLN A 180 -16.35 3.39 -0.27
N ASP A 181 -16.96 2.20 -0.27
CA ASP A 181 -18.04 1.86 0.67
C ASP A 181 -17.55 1.51 2.09
N CYS A 182 -16.24 1.59 2.31
CA CYS A 182 -15.54 1.25 3.55
C CYS A 182 -15.77 -0.17 4.08
N THR A 183 -16.41 -1.07 3.34
CA THR A 183 -16.61 -2.46 3.78
C THR A 183 -15.26 -3.13 4.03
N PHE A 184 -14.33 -3.00 3.09
CA PHE A 184 -12.98 -3.53 3.22
C PHE A 184 -12.26 -3.02 4.47
N VAL A 185 -12.30 -1.72 4.73
CA VAL A 185 -11.62 -1.09 5.87
C VAL A 185 -12.29 -1.49 7.18
N ARG A 186 -13.63 -1.47 7.23
CA ARG A 186 -14.40 -1.86 8.41
C ARG A 186 -14.17 -3.31 8.77
N ASP A 187 -14.18 -4.22 7.80
CA ASP A 187 -13.93 -5.64 8.03
C ASP A 187 -12.51 -5.86 8.57
N THR A 188 -11.52 -5.21 7.94
CA THR A 188 -10.12 -5.30 8.37
C THR A 188 -9.93 -4.76 9.79
N PHE A 189 -10.53 -3.62 10.12
CA PHE A 189 -10.39 -3.01 11.44
C PHE A 189 -11.17 -3.75 12.51
N THR A 190 -12.30 -4.34 12.15
CA THR A 190 -13.05 -5.24 13.04
C THR A 190 -12.19 -6.45 13.38
N ASP A 191 -11.55 -7.07 12.39
CA ASP A 191 -10.65 -8.21 12.59
C ASP A 191 -9.46 -7.83 13.49
N ILE A 192 -8.81 -6.69 13.21
CA ILE A 192 -7.69 -6.19 14.02
C ILE A 192 -8.12 -5.89 15.46
N SER A 193 -9.21 -5.13 15.64
CA SER A 193 -9.73 -4.73 16.95
C SER A 193 -10.17 -5.95 17.77
N HIS A 194 -10.86 -6.90 17.17
CA HIS A 194 -11.44 -8.02 17.88
C HIS A 194 -10.42 -9.15 18.13
N ASP A 195 -9.64 -9.54 17.11
CA ASP A 195 -8.82 -10.75 17.18
C ASP A 195 -7.37 -10.47 17.62
N TYR A 196 -6.80 -9.33 17.24
CA TYR A 196 -5.38 -9.04 17.46
C TYR A 196 -5.13 -8.12 18.66
N CYS A 197 -5.94 -7.08 18.85
CA CYS A 197 -5.75 -6.11 19.93
C CYS A 197 -5.76 -6.72 21.35
N PRO A 198 -6.68 -7.64 21.72
CA PRO A 198 -6.66 -8.26 23.06
C PRO A 198 -5.39 -9.09 23.30
N GLY A 199 -4.92 -9.79 22.28
CA GLY A 199 -3.68 -10.55 22.33
C GLY A 199 -2.47 -9.63 22.48
N LEU A 200 -2.38 -8.61 21.64
CA LEU A 200 -1.26 -7.67 21.63
C LEU A 200 -1.16 -6.91 22.97
N TRP A 201 -2.29 -6.48 23.53
CA TRP A 201 -2.35 -5.85 24.84
C TRP A 201 -1.85 -6.79 25.94
N ARG A 202 -2.37 -8.02 25.97
CA ARG A 202 -1.99 -9.05 26.94
C ARG A 202 -0.50 -9.38 26.85
N TYR A 203 0.03 -9.69 25.67
CA TYR A 203 1.45 -10.03 25.51
C TYR A 203 2.37 -8.85 25.81
N SER A 204 2.01 -7.63 25.43
CA SER A 204 2.77 -6.43 25.77
C SER A 204 2.84 -6.24 27.30
N GLN A 205 1.73 -6.48 28.00
CA GLN A 205 1.68 -6.45 29.46
C GLN A 205 2.60 -7.53 30.08
N TRP A 206 2.59 -8.77 29.56
CA TRP A 206 3.49 -9.83 30.02
C TRP A 206 4.97 -9.49 29.81
N ILE A 207 5.30 -8.93 28.64
CA ILE A 207 6.67 -8.48 28.33
C ILE A 207 7.10 -7.37 29.29
N TYR A 208 6.24 -6.40 29.55
CA TYR A 208 6.51 -5.32 30.50
C TYR A 208 6.77 -5.85 31.92
N ILE A 209 5.89 -6.73 32.42
CA ILE A 209 6.06 -7.37 33.73
C ILE A 209 7.38 -8.16 33.78
N GLY A 210 7.67 -8.95 32.75
CA GLY A 210 8.90 -9.72 32.66
C GLY A 210 10.14 -8.82 32.68
N LEU A 211 10.12 -7.73 31.94
CA LEU A 211 11.20 -6.74 31.90
C LEU A 211 11.43 -6.11 33.28
N VAL A 212 10.36 -5.75 33.98
CA VAL A 212 10.42 -5.21 35.35
C VAL A 212 11.06 -6.22 36.31
N ILE A 213 10.66 -7.50 36.27
CA ILE A 213 11.23 -8.55 37.13
C ILE A 213 12.73 -8.74 36.86
N VAL A 214 13.12 -8.89 35.59
CA VAL A 214 14.53 -9.05 35.19
C VAL A 214 15.36 -7.86 35.65
N SER A 215 14.81 -6.65 35.49
CA SER A 215 15.48 -5.42 35.94
C SER A 215 15.73 -5.38 37.44
N ALA A 216 14.73 -5.76 38.24
CA ALA A 216 14.84 -5.80 39.69
C ALA A 216 15.87 -6.85 40.14
N ALA A 217 15.88 -8.02 39.50
CA ALA A 217 16.83 -9.08 39.79
C ALA A 217 18.28 -8.67 39.50
N VAL A 218 18.53 -8.01 38.36
CA VAL A 218 19.88 -7.51 38.04
C VAL A 218 20.31 -6.39 38.97
N MET A 219 19.39 -5.46 39.31
CA MET A 219 19.68 -4.39 40.27
C MET A 219 20.08 -4.94 41.64
N LEU A 220 19.32 -5.91 42.18
CA LEU A 220 19.67 -6.57 43.44
C LEU A 220 21.01 -7.29 43.35
N SER A 221 21.27 -8.00 42.25
CA SER A 221 22.54 -8.70 42.02
C SER A 221 23.74 -7.74 42.01
N LEU A 222 23.60 -6.57 41.35
CA LEU A 222 24.63 -5.54 41.33
C LEU A 222 24.85 -4.92 42.72
N ILE A 223 23.78 -4.67 43.48
CA ILE A 223 23.87 -4.16 44.86
C ILE A 223 24.63 -5.14 45.74
N PHE A 224 24.24 -6.43 45.72
CA PHE A 224 24.94 -7.48 46.47
C PHE A 224 26.42 -7.58 46.06
N TRP A 225 26.72 -7.50 44.76
CA TRP A 225 28.08 -7.54 44.27
C TRP A 225 28.93 -6.35 44.76
N VAL A 226 28.37 -5.14 44.78
CA VAL A 226 29.04 -3.94 45.29
C VAL A 226 29.31 -4.05 46.80
N ILE A 227 28.33 -4.53 47.57
CA ILE A 227 28.49 -4.75 49.02
C ILE A 227 29.59 -5.78 49.29
N TYR A 228 29.53 -6.93 48.62
CA TYR A 228 30.52 -8.00 48.75
C TYR A 228 31.93 -7.53 48.36
N ALA A 229 32.06 -6.80 47.24
CA ALA A 229 33.34 -6.26 46.80
C ALA A 229 33.90 -5.24 47.80
N ARG A 230 33.05 -4.41 48.41
CA ARG A 230 33.44 -3.45 49.45
C ARG A 230 33.91 -4.16 50.71
N GLU A 231 33.17 -5.15 51.20
CA GLU A 231 33.55 -5.91 52.40
C GLU A 231 34.86 -6.69 52.17
N ARG A 232 35.01 -7.34 51.01
CA ARG A 232 36.24 -8.03 50.64
C ARG A 232 37.44 -7.09 50.60
N ARG A 233 37.31 -5.88 50.05
CA ARG A 233 38.38 -4.86 50.10
C ARG A 233 38.70 -4.47 51.54
N HIS A 234 37.69 -4.20 52.37
CA HIS A 234 37.89 -3.86 53.79
C HIS A 234 38.67 -4.94 54.54
N ARG A 235 38.30 -6.23 54.38
CA ARG A 235 39.01 -7.36 54.99
C ARG A 235 40.47 -7.47 54.53
N VAL A 236 40.79 -7.10 53.30
CA VAL A 236 42.17 -7.09 52.80
C VAL A 236 42.96 -5.91 53.37
N TYR A 237 42.34 -4.72 53.46
CA TYR A 237 42.99 -3.55 54.06
C TYR A 237 43.29 -3.73 55.55
N THR A 238 42.35 -4.29 56.33
CA THR A 238 42.59 -4.58 57.77
C THR A 238 43.71 -5.60 57.96
N LYS A 239 43.69 -6.72 57.24
CA LYS A 239 44.79 -7.71 57.29
C LYS A 239 46.16 -7.13 56.95
N ARG A 240 46.24 -6.20 55.99
CA ARG A 240 47.49 -5.51 55.63
C ARG A 240 47.95 -4.53 56.72
N TYR A 241 47.02 -3.87 57.40
CA TYR A 241 47.33 -2.95 58.49
C TYR A 241 47.83 -3.72 59.73
N ASP A 242 47.16 -4.80 60.10
CA ASP A 242 47.56 -5.67 61.23
C ASP A 242 48.96 -6.27 61.00
N ALA A 243 49.23 -6.80 59.79
CA ALA A 243 50.55 -7.33 59.44
C ALA A 243 51.66 -6.27 59.50
N ARG A 244 51.34 -4.99 59.17
CA ARG A 244 52.29 -3.88 59.26
C ARG A 244 52.59 -3.48 60.71
N LEU A 245 51.58 -3.52 61.58
CA LEU A 245 51.72 -3.28 63.02
C LEU A 245 52.55 -4.36 63.70
N GLU A 246 52.31 -5.64 63.40
CA GLU A 246 53.11 -6.75 63.93
C GLU A 246 54.59 -6.65 63.52
N GLY A 247 54.86 -6.22 62.28
CA GLY A 247 56.23 -5.99 61.81
C GLY A 247 56.96 -4.86 62.54
N LEU A 248 56.24 -3.80 62.92
CA LEU A 248 56.80 -2.68 63.70
C LEU A 248 57.09 -3.06 65.15
N TYR A 249 56.26 -3.91 65.77
CA TYR A 249 56.45 -4.36 67.16
C TYR A 249 57.63 -5.32 67.33
N LYS A 250 57.96 -6.12 66.30
CA LYS A 250 59.08 -7.07 66.34
C LYS A 250 60.45 -6.47 65.96
N GLY A 251 60.48 -5.22 65.51
CA GLY A 251 61.68 -4.55 64.99
C GLY A 251 62.28 -3.47 65.89
N GLY A 252 61.74 -3.25 67.10
CA GLY A 252 62.30 -2.37 68.13
C GLY A 252 62.76 -3.19 69.33
#